data_AF-A0A4P5ULL0-F1
#
_entry.id   AF-A0A4P5ULL0-F1
#
_cell.length_a   1.000
_cell.length_b   1.000
_cell.length_c   1.000
_cell.angle_alpha   90.00
_cell.angle_beta   90.00
_cell.angle_gamma   90.00
#
_symmetry.space_group_name_H-M   'P 1'
#
loop_
_entity.id
_entity.type
_entity.pdbx_description
1 polymer ?
#
loop_
_entity_poly.entity_id
_entity_poly.type
_entity_poly.pdbx_seq_one_letter_code
_entity_poly.pdbx_strand_id
1 'polypeptide(L)'
;MSESYRPKPEASWNRTISRTELEKLKNNPLYEEPTGELKLGEISPSNPSKYGIYKDRHVIGRDEKINQGVYLGSGEREEIVVDDINSQAKESYDKIYSSLWQKIQNRQKEQEELGLSSNVKNGILSDVFELVMDQMRYDGDFVSVASKEFKNQKINLSYFIDNKKGVCRHQALMAGYLLERLKNEGYIDGDVSIDRNSVAGRGAHAWVRYKSATSGVTYIIDPAQNWAGRLDDAPGNWPYKRPED
;
A
#
# COMPACT_ATOMS: atom_id res chain seq x y z
N MET A 1 6.85 -32.47 -29.75
CA MET A 1 6.74 -31.00 -29.84
C MET A 1 7.18 -30.43 -28.50
N SER A 2 8.37 -29.85 -28.45
CA SER A 2 8.94 -29.25 -27.24
C SER A 2 8.25 -27.93 -26.96
N GLU A 3 7.64 -27.78 -25.78
CA GLU A 3 7.22 -26.48 -25.25
C GLU A 3 8.44 -25.56 -25.23
N SER A 4 8.42 -24.55 -26.09
CA SER A 4 9.42 -23.50 -26.08
C SER A 4 9.37 -22.80 -24.73
N TYR A 5 10.42 -22.96 -23.92
CA TYR A 5 10.64 -22.18 -22.70
C TYR A 5 10.60 -20.69 -23.06
N ARG A 6 9.46 -20.03 -22.78
CA ARG A 6 9.38 -18.58 -22.83
C ARG A 6 9.96 -18.08 -21.52
N PRO A 7 11.07 -17.32 -21.52
CA PRO A 7 11.56 -16.71 -20.29
C PRO A 7 10.42 -15.88 -19.70
N LYS A 8 10.11 -16.11 -18.42
CA LYS A 8 9.14 -15.29 -17.70
C LYS A 8 9.62 -13.84 -17.81
N PRO A 9 8.76 -12.88 -18.19
CA PRO A 9 9.18 -11.50 -18.31
C PRO A 9 9.81 -11.04 -16.99
N GLU A 10 11.07 -10.58 -17.04
CA GLU A 10 11.79 -10.11 -15.87
C GLU A 10 11.00 -8.95 -15.25
N ALA A 11 10.41 -9.19 -14.10
CA ALA A 11 9.80 -8.15 -13.30
C ALA A 11 10.92 -7.26 -12.76
N SER A 12 10.81 -5.96 -13.01
CA SER A 12 11.83 -5.03 -12.55
C SER A 12 11.64 -4.75 -11.06
N TRP A 13 12.31 -5.56 -10.25
CA TRP A 13 12.28 -5.50 -8.80
C TRP A 13 13.38 -4.58 -8.28
N ASN A 14 12.96 -3.34 -8.04
CA ASN A 14 13.60 -2.23 -7.31
C ASN A 14 13.09 -0.90 -7.89
N ARG A 15 11.81 -0.90 -8.30
CA ARG A 15 11.15 0.24 -8.93
C ARG A 15 9.89 0.65 -8.16
N THR A 16 9.97 0.73 -6.83
CA THR A 16 8.96 1.49 -6.07
C THR A 16 8.89 2.92 -6.63
N ILE A 17 10.08 3.42 -6.96
CA ILE A 17 10.39 4.46 -7.92
C ILE A 17 11.49 3.85 -8.81
N SER A 18 11.30 3.76 -10.12
CA SER A 18 12.38 3.27 -11.02
C SER A 18 13.64 4.10 -10.85
N ARG A 19 14.84 3.55 -11.09
CA ARG A 19 16.08 4.34 -11.06
C ARG A 19 15.91 5.64 -11.85
N THR A 20 15.30 5.58 -13.03
CA THR A 20 14.97 6.76 -13.83
C THR A 20 13.96 7.70 -13.17
N GLU A 21 12.93 7.21 -12.49
CA GLU A 21 12.00 8.05 -11.71
C GLU A 21 12.66 8.64 -10.46
N LEU A 22 13.63 7.94 -9.85
CA LEU A 22 14.36 8.44 -8.68
C LEU A 22 15.34 9.51 -9.13
N GLU A 23 16.05 9.28 -10.23
CA GLU A 23 16.86 10.32 -10.89
C GLU A 23 15.99 11.50 -11.32
N LYS A 24 14.79 11.30 -11.84
CA LYS A 24 13.85 12.40 -12.14
C LYS A 24 13.45 13.17 -10.88
N LEU A 25 13.15 12.46 -9.79
CA LEU A 25 12.84 13.08 -8.50
C LEU A 25 14.04 13.85 -7.96
N LYS A 26 15.24 13.28 -8.01
CA LYS A 26 16.50 13.94 -7.61
C LYS A 26 16.78 15.22 -8.42
N ASN A 27 16.29 15.28 -9.66
CA ASN A 27 16.38 16.46 -10.51
C ASN A 27 15.21 17.46 -10.28
N ASN A 28 14.25 17.15 -9.41
CA ASN A 28 13.15 18.04 -9.07
C ASN A 28 13.60 19.01 -7.95
N PRO A 29 13.44 20.33 -8.09
CA PRO A 29 13.88 21.30 -7.08
C PRO A 29 13.11 21.20 -5.74
N LEU A 30 12.02 20.44 -5.70
CA LEU A 30 11.19 20.20 -4.51
C LEU A 30 11.52 18.87 -3.80
N TYR A 31 12.55 18.16 -4.27
CA TYR A 31 13.05 16.94 -3.68
C TYR A 31 14.26 17.23 -2.79
N GLU A 32 14.28 16.60 -1.63
CA GLU A 32 15.43 16.59 -0.74
C GLU A 32 15.94 15.14 -0.62
N GLU A 33 17.23 14.96 -0.88
CA GLU A 33 17.92 13.67 -0.70
C GLU A 33 17.76 13.19 0.75
N PRO A 34 17.76 11.87 1.01
CA PRO A 34 17.78 11.35 2.37
C PRO A 34 18.95 11.95 3.16
N THR A 35 18.64 12.71 4.22
CA THR A 35 19.63 13.34 5.08
C THR A 35 20.13 12.36 6.13
N GLY A 36 21.08 11.50 5.73
CA GLY A 36 21.80 10.61 6.65
C GLY A 36 22.32 9.34 5.99
N GLU A 37 23.43 8.81 6.48
CA GLU A 37 23.83 7.43 6.16
C GLU A 37 22.75 6.49 6.73
N LEU A 38 21.93 5.91 5.84
CA LEU A 38 21.07 4.79 6.19
C LEU A 38 21.97 3.61 6.59
N LYS A 39 22.22 3.47 7.89
CA LYS A 39 22.64 2.18 8.43
C LYS A 39 21.45 1.23 8.28
N LEU A 40 21.62 0.23 7.42
CA LEU A 40 20.69 -0.89 7.27
C LEU A 40 20.32 -1.42 8.68
N GLY A 41 19.08 -1.18 9.13
CA GLY A 41 18.54 -1.77 10.35
C GLY A 41 18.04 -0.80 11.44
N GLU A 42 18.17 0.51 11.30
CA GLU A 42 17.68 1.47 12.32
C GLU A 42 16.48 2.29 11.82
N ILE A 43 15.27 1.95 12.27
CA ILE A 43 14.06 2.76 12.04
C ILE A 43 13.94 3.72 13.25
N SER A 44 14.53 4.92 13.14
CA SER A 44 14.28 6.01 14.09
C SER A 44 13.06 6.84 13.63
N PRO A 45 12.23 7.40 14.53
CA PRO A 45 11.18 8.36 14.20
C PRO A 45 11.68 9.63 13.48
N SER A 46 12.99 9.86 13.49
CA SER A 46 13.69 10.96 12.81
C SER A 46 14.40 10.52 11.52
N ASN A 47 14.21 9.28 11.05
CA ASN A 47 14.93 8.77 9.89
C ASN A 47 14.19 9.21 8.60
N PRO A 48 14.79 10.04 7.73
CA PRO A 48 14.19 10.35 6.43
C PRO A 48 14.01 9.04 5.65
N SER A 49 12.85 8.88 4.99
CA SER A 49 12.57 7.72 4.14
C SER A 49 13.76 7.42 3.24
N LYS A 50 14.05 6.14 2.98
CA LYS A 50 15.16 5.79 2.08
C LYS A 50 14.99 6.28 0.65
N TYR A 51 13.80 6.76 0.33
CA TYR A 51 13.47 7.39 -0.94
C TYR A 51 13.52 8.93 -0.90
N GLY A 52 13.77 9.53 0.26
CA GLY A 52 13.91 10.98 0.46
C GLY A 52 12.62 11.68 0.88
N ILE A 53 12.66 13.01 0.84
CA ILE A 53 11.53 13.88 1.14
C ILE A 53 11.08 14.56 -0.16
N TYR A 54 9.77 14.65 -0.36
CA TYR A 54 9.17 15.36 -1.50
C TYR A 54 8.10 16.33 -1.01
N LYS A 55 8.33 17.63 -1.20
CA LYS A 55 7.44 18.71 -0.71
C LYS A 55 7.08 18.51 0.78
N ASP A 56 8.06 18.46 1.68
CA ASP A 56 7.86 18.31 3.15
C ASP A 56 7.22 16.99 3.61
N ARG A 57 7.18 15.94 2.77
CA ARG A 57 6.65 14.62 3.12
C ARG A 57 7.64 13.53 2.77
N HIS A 58 7.78 12.53 3.63
CA HIS A 58 8.56 11.36 3.29
C HIS A 58 7.89 10.59 2.15
N VAL A 59 8.70 10.06 1.25
CA VAL A 59 8.19 9.27 0.12
C VAL A 59 7.80 7.88 0.61
N ILE A 60 6.54 7.51 0.36
CA ILE A 60 6.00 6.19 0.67
C ILE A 60 6.60 5.19 -0.32
N GLY A 61 7.21 4.15 0.22
CA GLY A 61 7.71 3.04 -0.57
C GLY A 61 7.85 1.77 0.23
N ARG A 62 8.75 0.89 -0.22
CA ARG A 62 8.93 -0.43 0.36
C ARG A 62 9.44 -0.28 1.80
N ASP A 63 8.79 -0.92 2.76
CA ASP A 63 9.16 -0.91 4.18
C ASP A 63 9.27 0.50 4.79
N GLU A 64 8.55 1.48 4.23
CA GLU A 64 8.49 2.85 4.73
C GLU A 64 7.16 3.12 5.43
N LYS A 65 7.16 4.12 6.32
CA LYS A 65 5.94 4.65 6.93
C LYS A 65 4.96 5.12 5.84
N ILE A 66 3.68 4.85 6.02
CA ILE A 66 2.62 5.18 5.06
C ILE A 66 1.98 6.51 5.45
N ASN A 67 1.44 6.63 6.66
CA ASN A 67 0.76 7.83 7.11
C ASN A 67 1.71 9.03 7.20
N GLN A 68 1.19 10.20 6.85
CA GLN A 68 1.87 11.47 6.58
C GLN A 68 2.79 11.51 5.36
N GLY A 69 2.94 10.39 4.65
CA GLY A 69 3.81 10.29 3.48
C GLY A 69 3.14 10.72 2.18
N VAL A 70 3.95 10.71 1.10
CA VAL A 70 3.49 10.90 -0.27
C VAL A 70 3.90 9.72 -1.15
N TYR A 71 2.94 9.16 -1.87
CA TYR A 71 3.16 8.11 -2.87
C TYR A 71 3.22 8.73 -4.27
N LEU A 72 4.28 8.42 -5.00
CA LEU A 72 4.56 9.01 -6.31
C LEU A 72 4.21 8.02 -7.43
N GLY A 73 3.14 8.34 -8.18
CA GLY A 73 2.72 7.54 -9.33
C GLY A 73 3.73 7.55 -10.47
N SER A 74 3.60 6.61 -11.44
CA SER A 74 4.46 6.64 -12.62
C SER A 74 4.22 7.91 -13.44
N GLY A 75 5.29 8.66 -13.69
CA GLY A 75 5.29 9.84 -14.54
C GLY A 75 4.79 11.13 -13.90
N GLU A 76 4.91 11.30 -12.58
CA GLU A 76 4.63 12.56 -11.85
C GLU A 76 3.18 13.07 -11.97
N ARG A 77 2.25 12.26 -12.49
CA ARG A 77 0.87 12.72 -12.76
C ARG A 77 -0.01 12.76 -11.52
N GLU A 78 0.32 11.99 -10.49
CA GLU A 78 -0.40 11.99 -9.21
C GLU A 78 0.56 11.83 -8.03
N GLU A 79 0.46 12.79 -7.12
CA GLU A 79 1.15 12.83 -5.83
C GLU A 79 0.11 12.50 -4.75
N ILE A 80 -0.02 11.23 -4.36
CA ILE A 80 -1.07 10.82 -3.42
C ILE A 80 -0.54 10.97 -2.00
N VAL A 81 -1.21 11.77 -1.19
CA VAL A 81 -0.87 11.98 0.21
C VAL A 81 -1.73 11.07 1.07
N VAL A 82 -1.09 10.34 1.99
CA VAL A 82 -1.79 9.68 3.10
C VAL A 82 -1.57 10.53 4.33
N ASP A 83 -2.61 11.16 4.86
CA ASP A 83 -2.48 12.09 5.99
C ASP A 83 -3.81 12.18 6.74
N ASP A 84 -3.88 11.50 7.87
CA ASP A 84 -5.06 11.44 8.73
C ASP A 84 -5.08 12.49 9.86
N ILE A 85 -4.05 13.33 9.97
CA ILE A 85 -4.01 14.44 10.94
C ILE A 85 -4.57 15.73 10.36
N ASN A 86 -4.58 15.86 9.02
CA ASN A 86 -5.22 16.97 8.34
C ASN A 86 -6.74 16.98 8.67
N SER A 87 -7.23 18.08 9.25
CA SER A 87 -8.61 18.19 9.73
C SER A 87 -9.68 17.96 8.65
N GLN A 88 -9.39 18.28 7.38
CA GLN A 88 -10.34 18.07 6.27
C GLN A 88 -10.42 16.60 5.84
N ALA A 89 -9.32 15.84 5.98
CA ALA A 89 -9.25 14.44 5.57
C ALA A 89 -9.54 13.47 6.73
N LYS A 90 -9.34 13.91 7.98
CA LYS A 90 -9.46 13.11 9.20
C LYS A 90 -10.79 12.38 9.29
N GLU A 91 -11.89 13.06 8.95
CA GLU A 91 -13.22 12.47 9.01
C GLU A 91 -13.35 11.23 8.10
N SER A 92 -12.81 11.29 6.87
CA SER A 92 -12.84 10.16 5.94
C SER A 92 -12.03 8.97 6.46
N TYR A 93 -10.84 9.23 7.03
CA TYR A 93 -9.99 8.19 7.64
C TYR A 93 -10.63 7.57 8.89
N ASP A 94 -11.22 8.38 9.77
CA ASP A 94 -11.88 7.88 10.97
C ASP A 94 -13.14 7.08 10.62
N LYS A 95 -13.90 7.52 9.60
CA LYS A 95 -15.07 6.78 9.10
C LYS A 95 -14.65 5.41 8.58
N ILE A 96 -13.66 5.33 7.70
CA ILE A 96 -13.24 4.04 7.15
C ILE A 96 -12.64 3.13 8.23
N TYR A 97 -11.86 3.69 9.16
CA TYR A 97 -11.31 2.93 10.27
C TYR A 97 -12.42 2.40 11.19
N SER A 98 -13.45 3.20 11.45
CA SER A 98 -14.63 2.77 12.21
C SER A 98 -15.39 1.65 11.49
N SER A 99 -15.51 1.71 10.15
CA SER A 99 -16.11 0.63 9.36
C SER A 99 -15.30 -0.67 9.45
N LEU A 100 -13.96 -0.58 9.44
CA LEU A 100 -13.10 -1.74 9.69
C LEU A 100 -13.36 -2.33 11.08
N TRP A 101 -13.45 -1.47 12.09
CA TRP A 101 -13.64 -1.91 13.46
C TRP A 101 -15.00 -2.60 13.67
N GLN A 102 -16.06 -2.06 13.09
CA GLN A 102 -17.37 -2.70 13.08
C GLN A 102 -17.31 -4.08 12.39
N LYS A 103 -16.60 -4.20 11.28
CA LYS A 103 -16.43 -5.48 10.57
C LYS A 103 -15.72 -6.52 11.43
N ILE A 104 -14.62 -6.13 12.07
CA ILE A 104 -13.87 -6.98 13.01
C ILE A 104 -14.75 -7.43 14.18
N GLN A 105 -15.53 -6.52 14.77
CA GLN A 105 -16.44 -6.82 15.88
C GLN A 105 -17.57 -7.76 15.48
N ASN A 106 -18.18 -7.55 14.30
CA ASN A 106 -19.25 -8.41 13.80
C ASN A 106 -18.74 -9.84 13.59
N ARG A 107 -17.57 -10.00 12.96
CA ARG A 107 -16.95 -11.32 12.77
C ARG A 107 -16.65 -12.01 14.10
N GLN A 108 -16.17 -11.29 15.11
CA GLN A 108 -15.93 -11.86 16.44
C GLN A 108 -17.22 -12.37 17.06
N LYS A 109 -18.29 -11.57 17.00
CA LYS A 109 -19.60 -11.95 17.51
C LYS A 109 -20.13 -13.20 16.80
N GLU A 110 -20.01 -13.27 15.47
CA GLU A 110 -20.40 -14.46 14.70
C GLU A 110 -19.59 -15.71 15.11
N GLN A 111 -18.29 -15.57 15.35
CA GLN A 111 -17.46 -16.68 15.83
C GLN A 111 -17.89 -17.16 17.23
N GLU A 112 -18.24 -16.24 18.13
CA GLU A 112 -18.73 -16.57 19.48
C GLU A 112 -20.08 -17.27 19.43
N GLU A 113 -21.01 -16.80 18.59
CA GLU A 113 -22.31 -17.45 18.39
C GLU A 113 -22.17 -18.87 17.83
N LEU A 114 -21.11 -19.14 17.07
CA LEU A 114 -20.75 -20.47 16.55
C LEU A 114 -19.91 -21.32 17.54
N GLY A 115 -19.59 -20.80 18.73
CA GLY A 115 -18.75 -21.49 19.72
C GLY A 115 -17.28 -21.63 19.32
N LEU A 116 -16.80 -20.82 18.38
CA LEU A 116 -15.41 -20.76 17.95
C LEU A 116 -14.62 -19.77 18.81
N SER A 117 -13.30 -19.99 18.93
CA SER A 117 -12.43 -19.04 19.63
C SER A 117 -12.35 -17.71 18.88
N SER A 118 -12.86 -16.63 19.49
CA SER A 118 -12.80 -15.26 18.98
C SER A 118 -11.44 -14.63 19.28
N ASN A 119 -10.42 -14.98 18.49
CA ASN A 119 -9.17 -14.23 18.52
C ASN A 119 -9.27 -13.04 17.57
N VAL A 120 -9.25 -11.83 18.12
CA VAL A 120 -9.29 -10.56 17.37
C VAL A 120 -8.29 -10.55 16.22
N LYS A 121 -7.08 -11.10 16.42
CA LYS A 121 -5.98 -11.11 15.45
C LYS A 121 -6.26 -12.00 14.24
N ASN A 122 -7.06 -13.05 14.41
CA ASN A 122 -7.39 -13.96 13.32
C ASN A 122 -8.35 -13.25 12.36
N GLY A 123 -8.04 -13.21 11.06
CA GLY A 123 -8.93 -12.66 10.04
C GLY A 123 -8.78 -11.16 9.76
N ILE A 124 -8.00 -10.40 10.53
CA ILE A 124 -7.82 -8.95 10.32
C ILE A 124 -7.38 -8.62 8.88
N LEU A 125 -6.43 -9.39 8.32
CA LEU A 125 -5.95 -9.16 6.96
C LEU A 125 -7.07 -9.35 5.92
N SER A 126 -7.95 -10.33 6.13
CA SER A 126 -9.13 -10.56 5.30
C SER A 126 -10.16 -9.44 5.49
N ASP A 127 -10.39 -8.98 6.72
CA ASP A 127 -11.30 -7.88 7.01
C ASP A 127 -10.86 -6.59 6.31
N VAL A 128 -9.56 -6.29 6.31
CA VAL A 128 -8.99 -5.16 5.55
C VAL A 128 -9.17 -5.34 4.05
N PHE A 129 -8.83 -6.53 3.51
CA PHE A 129 -8.99 -6.82 2.09
C PHE A 129 -10.43 -6.60 1.62
N GLU A 130 -11.38 -7.22 2.31
CA GLU A 130 -12.81 -7.13 2.00
C GLU A 130 -13.33 -5.69 2.13
N LEU A 131 -12.94 -4.96 3.17
CA LEU A 131 -13.34 -3.57 3.32
C LEU A 131 -12.85 -2.70 2.15
N VAL A 132 -11.61 -2.89 1.69
CA VAL A 132 -11.08 -2.12 0.56
C VAL A 132 -11.80 -2.49 -0.73
N MET A 133 -12.10 -3.78 -0.94
CA MET A 133 -12.92 -4.24 -2.07
C MET A 133 -14.31 -3.59 -2.06
N ASP A 134 -14.94 -3.48 -0.89
CA ASP A 134 -16.28 -2.91 -0.73
C ASP A 134 -16.31 -1.38 -0.86
N GLN A 135 -15.28 -0.69 -0.35
CA GLN A 135 -15.27 0.76 -0.21
C GLN A 135 -14.47 1.48 -1.29
N MET A 136 -13.69 0.79 -2.12
CA MET A 136 -12.94 1.42 -3.20
C MET A 136 -12.95 0.57 -4.46
N ARG A 137 -13.92 0.83 -5.34
CA ARG A 137 -14.02 0.16 -6.64
C ARG A 137 -12.89 0.59 -7.57
N TYR A 138 -12.38 -0.37 -8.36
CA TYR A 138 -11.43 -0.06 -9.43
C TYR A 138 -12.12 0.75 -10.55
N ASP A 139 -11.67 1.97 -10.77
CA ASP A 139 -12.22 2.94 -11.73
C ASP A 139 -11.07 3.82 -12.29
N GLY A 140 -10.51 3.38 -13.42
CA GLY A 140 -9.40 4.08 -14.09
C GLY A 140 -9.82 5.40 -14.75
N ASP A 141 -11.09 5.52 -15.16
CA ASP A 141 -11.61 6.73 -15.79
C ASP A 141 -11.77 7.85 -14.77
N PHE A 142 -12.31 7.53 -13.59
CA PHE A 142 -12.37 8.46 -12.46
C PHE A 142 -10.97 8.98 -12.10
N VAL A 143 -9.99 8.08 -11.96
CA VAL A 143 -8.61 8.46 -11.66
C VAL A 143 -8.00 9.29 -12.79
N SER A 144 -8.29 8.98 -14.06
CA SER A 144 -7.83 9.78 -15.21
C SER A 144 -8.42 11.20 -15.22
N VAL A 145 -9.66 11.37 -14.78
CA VAL A 145 -10.28 12.69 -14.61
C VAL A 145 -9.64 13.44 -13.43
N ALA A 146 -9.51 12.79 -12.28
CA ALA A 146 -8.87 13.36 -11.09
C ALA A 146 -7.42 13.80 -11.38
N SER A 147 -6.61 12.96 -12.03
CA SER A 147 -5.26 13.29 -12.52
C SER A 147 -5.20 14.60 -13.32
N LYS A 148 -6.24 14.89 -14.13
CA LYS A 148 -6.29 16.09 -14.96
C LYS A 148 -6.73 17.31 -14.14
N GLU A 149 -7.71 17.14 -13.26
CA GLU A 149 -8.23 18.18 -12.37
C GLU A 149 -7.16 18.67 -11.40
N PHE A 150 -6.45 17.75 -10.77
CA PHE A 150 -5.42 18.03 -9.75
C PHE A 150 -4.00 18.01 -10.32
N LYS A 151 -3.82 18.29 -11.62
CA LYS A 151 -2.51 18.26 -12.27
C LYS A 151 -1.49 19.10 -11.49
N ASN A 152 -0.34 18.51 -11.18
CA ASN A 152 0.76 19.09 -10.40
C ASN A 152 0.43 19.41 -8.93
N GLN A 153 -0.69 18.90 -8.42
CA GLN A 153 -1.11 19.07 -7.03
C GLN A 153 -1.07 17.73 -6.28
N LYS A 154 -0.90 17.84 -4.96
CA LYS A 154 -1.08 16.70 -4.06
C LYS A 154 -2.56 16.41 -3.92
N ILE A 155 -2.93 15.13 -4.02
CA ILE A 155 -4.30 14.65 -3.80
C ILE A 155 -4.27 13.80 -2.54
N ASN A 156 -5.09 14.12 -1.53
CA ASN A 156 -5.21 13.24 -0.36
C ASN A 156 -5.94 11.95 -0.75
N LEU A 157 -5.50 10.81 -0.22
CA LEU A 157 -6.17 9.53 -0.40
C LEU A 157 -7.65 9.58 0.04
N SER A 158 -8.00 10.46 1.00
CA SER A 158 -9.39 10.69 1.41
C SER A 158 -10.32 11.02 0.25
N TYR A 159 -9.85 11.75 -0.77
CA TYR A 159 -10.63 12.05 -1.98
C TYR A 159 -11.11 10.76 -2.68
N PHE A 160 -10.24 9.75 -2.78
CA PHE A 160 -10.57 8.46 -3.40
C PHE A 160 -11.46 7.59 -2.48
N ILE A 161 -11.25 7.68 -1.16
CA ILE A 161 -12.07 7.01 -0.14
C ILE A 161 -13.51 7.54 -0.21
N ASP A 162 -13.69 8.86 -0.19
CA ASP A 162 -15.01 9.50 -0.17
C ASP A 162 -15.79 9.24 -1.47
N ASN A 163 -15.07 9.19 -2.59
CA ASN A 163 -15.66 8.87 -3.90
C ASN A 163 -15.80 7.36 -4.15
N LYS A 164 -15.31 6.51 -3.23
CA LYS A 164 -15.31 5.04 -3.32
C LYS A 164 -14.72 4.48 -4.62
N LYS A 165 -13.73 5.17 -5.17
CA LYS A 165 -13.17 4.90 -6.50
C LYS A 165 -11.67 5.07 -6.48
N GLY A 166 -10.96 4.17 -7.14
CA GLY A 166 -9.50 4.23 -7.22
C GLY A 166 -8.92 3.25 -8.24
N VAL A 167 -7.62 3.01 -8.15
CA VAL A 167 -6.92 1.95 -8.89
C VAL A 167 -5.95 1.27 -7.91
N CYS A 168 -5.13 0.34 -8.38
CA CYS A 168 -4.25 -0.49 -7.54
C CYS A 168 -3.48 0.30 -6.46
N ARG A 169 -2.86 1.44 -6.80
CA ARG A 169 -2.15 2.28 -5.81
C ARG A 169 -3.06 2.84 -4.71
N HIS A 170 -4.26 3.28 -5.05
CA HIS A 170 -5.21 3.85 -4.08
C HIS A 170 -5.70 2.76 -3.12
N GLN A 171 -6.04 1.59 -3.67
CA GLN A 171 -6.46 0.43 -2.87
C GLN A 171 -5.33 -0.07 -1.98
N ALA A 172 -4.10 -0.16 -2.50
CA ALA A 172 -2.93 -0.55 -1.73
C ALA A 172 -2.63 0.45 -0.59
N LEU A 173 -2.69 1.75 -0.87
CA LEU A 173 -2.46 2.78 0.15
C LEU A 173 -3.53 2.75 1.24
N MET A 174 -4.79 2.54 0.88
CA MET A 174 -5.90 2.40 1.84
C MET A 174 -5.71 1.17 2.74
N ALA A 175 -5.44 0.00 2.15
CA ALA A 175 -5.17 -1.22 2.90
C ALA A 175 -3.94 -1.07 3.81
N GLY A 176 -2.86 -0.50 3.28
CA GLY A 176 -1.62 -0.29 4.02
C GLY A 176 -1.78 0.69 5.17
N TYR A 177 -2.51 1.80 4.97
CA TYR A 177 -2.84 2.75 6.04
C TYR A 177 -3.61 2.07 7.18
N LEU A 178 -4.66 1.30 6.85
CA LEU A 178 -5.49 0.62 7.86
C LEU A 178 -4.66 -0.37 8.68
N LEU A 179 -3.78 -1.14 8.04
CA LEU A 179 -2.88 -2.07 8.72
C LEU A 179 -1.81 -1.34 9.55
N GLU A 180 -1.24 -0.24 9.04
CA GLU A 180 -0.30 0.58 9.80
C GLU A 180 -0.95 1.15 11.06
N ARG A 181 -2.20 1.62 10.97
CA ARG A 181 -2.96 2.11 12.13
C ARG A 181 -3.24 0.99 13.14
N LEU A 182 -3.70 -0.18 12.67
CA LEU A 182 -3.89 -1.35 13.54
C LEU A 182 -2.59 -1.79 14.24
N LYS A 183 -1.44 -1.71 13.55
CA LYS A 183 -0.11 -1.99 14.12
C LYS A 183 0.21 -0.99 15.23
N ASN A 184 0.05 0.31 14.95
CA ASN A 184 0.34 1.38 15.91
C ASN A 184 -0.56 1.30 17.16
N GLU A 185 -1.79 0.81 17.01
CA GLU A 185 -2.74 0.57 18.10
C GLU A 185 -2.54 -0.80 18.80
N GLY A 186 -1.59 -1.63 18.33
CA GLY A 186 -1.21 -2.89 18.99
C GLY A 186 -2.09 -4.11 18.65
N TYR A 187 -2.96 -4.01 17.65
CA TYR A 187 -3.84 -5.12 17.24
C TYR A 187 -3.15 -6.16 16.36
N ILE A 188 -2.11 -5.76 15.63
CA ILE A 188 -1.26 -6.66 14.83
C ILE A 188 0.22 -6.42 15.15
N ASP A 189 1.06 -7.42 14.89
CA ASP A 189 2.46 -7.43 15.33
C ASP A 189 3.49 -7.37 14.19
N GLY A 190 3.05 -7.34 12.94
CA GLY A 190 3.94 -7.40 11.77
C GLY A 190 4.31 -6.06 11.14
N ASP A 191 5.04 -6.15 10.04
CA ASP A 191 5.44 -5.02 9.21
C ASP A 191 4.57 -4.91 7.97
N VAL A 192 4.17 -3.68 7.65
CA VAL A 192 3.34 -3.33 6.50
C VAL A 192 4.22 -2.58 5.50
N SER A 193 4.13 -2.94 4.23
CA SER A 193 4.87 -2.31 3.14
C SER A 193 3.98 -2.12 1.92
N ILE A 194 4.12 -0.97 1.26
CA ILE A 194 3.55 -0.76 -0.07
C ILE A 194 4.58 -1.20 -1.10
N ASP A 195 4.31 -2.34 -1.72
CA ASP A 195 5.16 -2.89 -2.78
C ASP A 195 4.61 -2.51 -4.15
N ARG A 196 5.55 -2.40 -5.11
CA ARG A 196 5.26 -2.03 -6.49
C ARG A 196 6.31 -2.62 -7.40
N ASN A 197 5.89 -3.06 -8.57
CA ASN A 197 6.79 -3.37 -9.68
C ASN A 197 6.13 -3.01 -11.02
N SER A 198 6.88 -3.21 -12.09
CA SER A 198 6.38 -3.10 -13.45
C SER A 198 6.78 -4.34 -14.24
N VAL A 199 5.85 -4.85 -15.04
CA VAL A 199 6.09 -5.96 -15.96
C VAL A 199 5.91 -5.44 -17.39
N ALA A 200 6.93 -5.67 -18.23
CA ALA A 200 6.91 -5.24 -19.63
C ALA A 200 5.65 -5.78 -20.33
N GLY A 201 4.91 -4.90 -21.01
CA GLY A 201 3.66 -5.24 -21.69
C GLY A 201 2.43 -5.44 -20.79
N ARG A 202 2.57 -5.40 -19.45
CA ARG A 202 1.43 -5.47 -18.50
C ARG A 202 1.22 -4.19 -17.71
N GLY A 203 2.26 -3.38 -17.53
CA GLY A 203 2.21 -2.11 -16.81
C GLY A 203 2.76 -2.19 -15.39
N ALA A 204 2.48 -1.14 -14.61
CA ALA A 204 2.86 -1.03 -13.21
C ALA A 204 1.70 -1.46 -12.30
N HIS A 205 2.03 -2.05 -11.16
CA HIS A 205 1.05 -2.50 -10.18
C HIS A 205 1.56 -2.26 -8.76
N ALA A 206 0.64 -2.05 -7.83
CA ALA A 206 0.94 -1.81 -6.42
C ALA A 206 0.03 -2.66 -5.53
N TRP A 207 0.57 -3.18 -4.44
CA TRP A 207 -0.12 -4.04 -3.47
C TRP A 207 0.47 -3.85 -2.08
N VAL A 208 -0.14 -4.44 -1.06
CA VAL A 208 0.40 -4.46 0.30
C VAL A 208 1.10 -5.78 0.56
N ARG A 209 2.29 -5.71 1.16
CA ARG A 209 2.97 -6.83 1.80
C ARG A 209 2.83 -6.67 3.31
N TYR A 210 2.37 -7.73 3.99
CA TYR A 210 2.40 -7.82 5.46
C TYR A 210 3.29 -8.98 5.89
N LYS A 211 4.30 -8.72 6.73
CA LYS A 211 5.16 -9.77 7.30
C LYS A 211 4.89 -9.89 8.79
N SER A 212 4.28 -10.99 9.24
CA SER A 212 4.02 -11.20 10.66
C SER A 212 5.34 -11.32 11.42
N ALA A 213 5.48 -10.59 12.53
CA ALA A 213 6.65 -10.73 13.39
C ALA A 213 6.64 -12.07 14.15
N THR A 214 5.46 -12.54 14.57
CA THR A 214 5.32 -13.78 15.33
C THR A 214 5.60 -15.03 14.49
N SER A 215 5.03 -15.12 13.28
CA SER A 215 5.18 -16.33 12.44
C SER A 215 6.28 -16.21 11.37
N GLY A 216 6.75 -15.00 11.09
CA GLY A 216 7.64 -14.71 9.95
C GLY A 216 6.97 -14.84 8.58
N VAL A 217 5.70 -15.26 8.52
CA VAL A 217 4.97 -15.48 7.27
C VAL A 217 4.67 -14.15 6.59
N THR A 218 4.90 -14.13 5.27
CA THR A 218 4.51 -13.00 4.41
C THR A 218 3.15 -13.25 3.79
N TYR A 219 2.30 -12.23 3.89
CA TYR A 219 0.99 -12.14 3.28
C TYR A 219 0.96 -11.03 2.23
N ILE A 220 0.19 -11.25 1.17
CA ILE A 220 -0.11 -10.28 0.13
C ILE A 220 -1.57 -9.86 0.30
N ILE A 221 -1.83 -8.56 0.25
CA ILE A 221 -3.17 -8.00 0.13
C ILE A 221 -3.22 -7.16 -1.15
N ASP A 222 -3.98 -7.64 -2.13
CA ASP A 222 -4.09 -7.06 -3.47
C ASP A 222 -5.55 -7.02 -3.94
N PRO A 223 -6.31 -5.99 -3.53
CA PRO A 223 -7.70 -5.80 -3.96
C PRO A 223 -7.84 -5.66 -5.49
N ALA A 224 -6.87 -5.04 -6.17
CA ALA A 224 -6.92 -4.83 -7.61
C ALA A 224 -6.79 -6.14 -8.42
N GLN A 225 -6.16 -7.17 -7.85
CA GLN A 225 -6.11 -8.53 -8.43
C GLN A 225 -7.08 -9.50 -7.75
N ASN A 226 -7.95 -9.02 -6.84
CA ASN A 226 -8.86 -9.82 -6.04
C ASN A 226 -8.14 -10.98 -5.31
N TRP A 227 -7.01 -10.68 -4.68
CA TRP A 227 -6.18 -11.68 -3.99
C TRP A 227 -5.75 -11.21 -2.59
N ALA A 228 -5.94 -12.08 -1.60
CA ALA A 228 -5.34 -11.94 -0.28
C ALA A 228 -4.95 -13.32 0.26
N GLY A 229 -3.70 -13.48 0.69
CA GLY A 229 -3.21 -14.79 1.13
C GLY A 229 -1.71 -14.80 1.41
N ARG A 230 -1.14 -15.97 1.67
CA ARG A 230 0.31 -16.12 1.86
C ARG A 230 1.03 -15.88 0.53
N LEU A 231 2.23 -15.34 0.59
CA LEU A 231 3.08 -15.13 -0.59
C LEU A 231 3.35 -16.44 -1.35
N ASP A 232 3.55 -17.54 -0.62
CA ASP A 232 3.83 -18.86 -1.23
C ASP A 232 2.63 -19.45 -1.97
N ASP A 233 1.42 -19.03 -1.61
CA ASP A 233 0.17 -19.46 -2.22
C ASP A 233 -0.29 -18.49 -3.33
N ALA A 234 0.49 -17.43 -3.59
CA ALA A 234 0.05 -16.37 -4.48
C ALA A 234 -0.13 -16.87 -5.93
N PRO A 235 -1.22 -16.45 -6.62
CA PRO A 235 -1.46 -16.83 -7.99
C PRO A 235 -0.29 -16.33 -8.85
N GLY A 236 0.16 -17.14 -9.80
CA GLY A 236 1.25 -16.79 -10.72
C GLY A 236 0.89 -15.68 -11.74
N ASN A 237 -0.21 -14.95 -11.54
CA ASN A 237 -0.70 -13.88 -12.41
C ASN A 237 0.14 -12.60 -12.27
N TRP A 238 0.66 -12.32 -11.07
CA TRP A 238 1.55 -11.21 -10.81
C TRP A 238 2.80 -11.69 -10.04
N PRO A 239 4.01 -11.22 -10.39
CA PRO A 239 5.18 -11.53 -9.61
C PRO A 239 5.09 -10.71 -8.31
N TYR A 240 4.82 -11.38 -7.19
CA TYR A 240 4.79 -10.75 -5.85
C TYR A 240 6.10 -10.90 -5.06
N LYS A 241 6.91 -11.90 -5.39
CA LYS A 241 8.17 -12.22 -4.69
C LYS A 241 9.22 -11.14 -4.95
N ARG A 242 9.77 -10.58 -3.88
CA ARG A 242 10.96 -9.73 -3.94
C ARG A 242 12.19 -10.59 -4.33
N PRO A 243 13.30 -9.97 -4.81
CA PRO A 243 14.52 -10.69 -5.15
C PRO A 243 15.12 -11.50 -3.99
N GLU A 244 14.88 -11.06 -2.76
CA GLU A 244 15.36 -11.68 -1.52
C GLU A 244 14.44 -12.78 -0.93
N ASP A 245 13.28 -13.05 -1.55
CA ASP A 245 12.32 -14.09 -1.12
C ASP A 245 12.61 -15.49 -1.70
#